data_AF-A0A511SYM7-F1
#
_entry.id   AF-A0A511SYM7-F1
#
_cell.length_a   1.000
_cell.length_b   1.000
_cell.length_c   1.000
_cell.angle_alpha   90.00
_cell.angle_beta   90.00
_cell.angle_gamma   90.00
#
_symmetry.space_group_name_H-M   'P 1'
#
loop_
_entity.id
_entity.type
_entity.pdbx_description
1 polymer ?
#
loop_
_entity_poly.entity_id
_entity_poly.type
_entity_poly.pdbx_seq_one_letter_code
_entity_poly.pdbx_strand_id
1 'polypeptide(L)'
;MEATRVGRVRRPARKEEVPVAPPPPPVDLEATVHRPLLVVPLERYALVAWVLGRGRAGELLEGLGTGAMRRAKVHLRNLSAMPSAQRQAKVAMEFGERADAAARLKALMEEVPEALRKEVFRRLPPYHRTLFPGRVVEPVDPEAPPLLTSLAERLIREATR
;
A
#
# COMPACT_ATOMS: atom_id res chain seq x y z
N MET A 1 -63.63 -40.83 26.73
CA MET A 1 -64.52 -39.66 26.59
C MET A 1 -63.85 -38.48 27.27
N GLU A 2 -63.82 -37.33 26.59
CA GLU A 2 -63.78 -35.92 27.07
C GLU A 2 -63.23 -35.59 28.48
N ALA A 3 -62.54 -34.47 28.77
CA ALA A 3 -62.01 -33.32 28.04
C ALA A 3 -61.28 -32.43 29.09
N THR A 4 -60.52 -31.45 28.62
CA THR A 4 -60.28 -30.13 29.27
C THR A 4 -59.25 -30.10 30.42
N ARG A 5 -58.00 -29.64 30.23
CA ARG A 5 -57.43 -28.28 30.03
C ARG A 5 -57.08 -27.56 31.34
N VAL A 6 -55.97 -26.82 31.23
CA VAL A 6 -55.51 -25.65 32.00
C VAL A 6 -54.44 -25.94 33.06
N GLY A 7 -53.21 -25.53 32.71
CA GLY A 7 -52.07 -25.52 33.60
C GLY A 7 -51.90 -24.23 34.39
N ARG A 8 -50.80 -24.23 35.15
CA ARG A 8 -49.96 -23.15 35.72
C ARG A 8 -49.46 -23.67 37.08
N VAL A 9 -48.31 -23.35 37.64
CA VAL A 9 -47.07 -22.66 37.25
C VAL A 9 -46.03 -23.10 38.31
N ARG A 10 -44.80 -23.26 37.83
CA ARG A 10 -43.46 -23.39 38.46
C ARG A 10 -43.29 -23.18 39.99
N ARG A 11 -42.39 -24.00 40.55
CA ARG A 11 -41.56 -23.71 41.74
C ARG A 11 -40.06 -23.81 41.39
N PRO A 12 -39.17 -23.16 42.17
CA PRO A 12 -38.01 -22.44 41.64
C PRO A 12 -36.70 -23.23 41.75
N ALA A 13 -35.73 -22.90 40.90
CA ALA A 13 -34.34 -23.30 41.07
C ALA A 13 -33.45 -22.04 41.13
N ARG A 14 -33.09 -21.73 42.38
CA ARG A 14 -31.80 -21.23 42.90
C ARG A 14 -30.91 -20.38 41.96
N LYS A 15 -30.69 -19.14 42.42
CA LYS A 15 -29.60 -18.24 42.00
C LYS A 15 -28.25 -18.95 42.11
N GLU A 16 -27.51 -19.00 41.02
CA GLU A 16 -26.05 -18.98 41.00
C GLU A 16 -25.63 -17.65 40.35
N GLU A 17 -25.02 -16.78 41.14
CA GLU A 17 -24.41 -15.53 40.68
C GLU A 17 -23.11 -15.87 39.95
N VAL A 18 -23.10 -15.72 38.63
CA VAL A 18 -21.88 -15.69 37.83
C VAL A 18 -21.28 -14.28 37.96
N PRO A 19 -19.99 -14.13 38.30
CA PRO A 19 -19.37 -12.81 38.35
C PRO A 19 -19.34 -12.22 36.94
N VAL A 20 -20.10 -11.14 36.74
CA VAL A 20 -20.10 -10.37 35.49
C VAL A 20 -18.74 -9.68 35.39
N ALA A 21 -17.90 -10.16 34.48
CA ALA A 21 -16.69 -9.45 34.08
C ALA A 21 -17.09 -8.05 33.57
N PRO A 22 -16.34 -6.99 33.93
CA PRO A 22 -16.64 -5.65 33.44
C PRO A 22 -16.56 -5.64 31.91
N PRO A 23 -17.44 -4.90 31.21
CA PRO A 23 -17.40 -4.81 29.76
C PRO A 23 -16.03 -4.28 29.32
N PRO A 24 -15.48 -4.78 28.20
CA PRO A 24 -14.28 -4.20 27.63
C PRO A 24 -14.54 -2.71 27.36
N PRO A 25 -13.54 -1.83 27.57
CA PRO A 25 -13.69 -0.41 27.24
C PRO A 25 -14.12 -0.30 25.77
N PRO A 26 -14.95 0.71 25.42
CA PRO A 26 -15.32 0.93 24.03
C PRO A 26 -14.03 1.04 23.23
N VAL A 27 -13.86 0.12 22.29
CA VAL A 27 -12.81 0.22 21.30
C VAL A 27 -13.17 1.45 20.50
N ASP A 28 -12.46 2.55 20.71
CA ASP A 28 -12.55 3.73 19.86
C ASP A 28 -12.15 3.29 18.44
N LEU A 29 -13.16 2.86 17.66
CA LEU A 29 -13.08 2.52 16.25
C LEU A 29 -12.88 3.76 15.37
N GLU A 30 -12.63 4.92 15.97
CA GLU A 30 -12.46 6.20 15.30
C GLU A 30 -10.99 6.64 15.30
N ALA A 31 -10.16 5.76 14.75
CA ALA A 31 -9.07 6.21 13.89
C ALA A 31 -9.18 5.43 12.59
N THR A 32 -10.33 5.50 11.92
CA THR A 32 -10.38 5.47 10.46
C THR A 32 -9.54 6.63 9.99
N VAL A 33 -8.23 6.41 9.94
CA VAL A 33 -7.30 7.16 9.11
C VAL A 33 -8.00 7.22 7.77
N HIS A 34 -8.57 8.37 7.42
CA HIS A 34 -9.11 8.65 6.10
C HIS A 34 -7.91 8.61 5.17
N ARG A 35 -7.48 7.39 4.83
CA ARG A 35 -6.57 7.16 3.75
C ARG A 35 -7.36 7.63 2.54
N PRO A 36 -6.94 8.70 1.85
CA PRO A 36 -7.61 9.07 0.62
C PRO A 36 -7.62 7.82 -0.24
N LEU A 37 -8.82 7.37 -0.62
CA LEU A 37 -8.94 6.28 -1.58
C LEU A 37 -8.26 6.81 -2.83
N LEU A 38 -7.01 6.39 -3.05
CA LEU A 38 -6.27 6.73 -4.26
C LEU A 38 -7.06 6.10 -5.40
N VAL A 39 -7.88 6.91 -6.07
CA VAL A 39 -8.63 6.49 -7.25
C VAL A 39 -7.61 6.36 -8.38
N VAL A 40 -7.00 5.19 -8.46
CA VAL A 40 -6.07 4.86 -9.53
C VAL A 40 -6.91 4.58 -10.80
N PRO A 41 -6.59 5.18 -11.96
CA PRO A 41 -7.29 4.87 -13.21
C PRO A 41 -7.30 3.38 -13.52
N LEU A 42 -8.42 2.85 -14.03
CA LEU A 42 -8.57 1.42 -14.37
C LEU A 42 -7.51 0.89 -15.33
N GLU A 43 -7.04 1.76 -16.22
CA GLU A 43 -5.95 1.45 -17.14
C GLU A 43 -4.64 1.11 -16.40
N ARG A 44 -4.33 1.79 -15.30
CA ARG A 44 -3.14 1.50 -14.48
C ARG A 44 -3.26 0.15 -13.77
N TYR A 45 -4.44 -0.22 -13.29
CA TYR A 45 -4.67 -1.57 -12.75
C TYR A 45 -4.42 -2.65 -13.80
N ALA A 46 -4.92 -2.46 -15.03
CA ALA A 46 -4.67 -3.40 -16.13
C ALA A 46 -3.18 -3.46 -16.49
N LEU A 47 -2.47 -2.34 -16.45
CA LEU A 47 -1.03 -2.27 -16.73
C LEU A 47 -0.20 -2.99 -15.65
N VAL A 48 -0.52 -2.79 -14.36
CA VAL A 48 0.12 -3.51 -13.25
C VAL A 48 -0.15 -5.01 -13.35
N ALA A 49 -1.41 -5.40 -13.55
CA ALA A 49 -1.78 -6.80 -13.72
C ALA A 49 -1.01 -7.46 -14.87
N TRP A 50 -0.83 -6.74 -15.99
CA TRP A 50 -0.05 -7.22 -17.12
C TRP A 50 1.44 -7.37 -16.79
N VAL A 51 2.05 -6.39 -16.10
CA VAL A 51 3.47 -6.45 -15.71
C VAL A 51 3.75 -7.63 -14.77
N LEU A 52 2.85 -7.87 -13.80
CA LEU A 52 3.02 -8.91 -12.79
C LEU A 52 2.62 -10.31 -13.28
N GLY A 53 1.51 -10.41 -14.01
CA GLY A 53 0.89 -11.69 -14.36
C GLY A 53 0.98 -12.09 -15.83
N ARG A 54 1.30 -11.16 -16.73
CA ARG A 54 1.29 -11.34 -18.20
C ARG A 54 0.04 -12.10 -18.68
N GLY A 55 0.18 -13.38 -19.04
CA GLY A 55 -0.94 -14.22 -19.48
C GLY A 55 -2.03 -14.41 -18.42
N ARG A 56 -1.67 -14.34 -17.14
CA ARG A 56 -2.59 -14.45 -15.99
C ARG A 56 -3.15 -13.11 -15.53
N ALA A 57 -2.85 -12.02 -16.22
CA ALA A 57 -3.28 -10.69 -15.81
C ALA A 57 -4.81 -10.53 -15.75
N GLY A 58 -5.56 -11.31 -16.54
CA GLY A 58 -7.01 -11.37 -16.45
C GLY A 58 -7.52 -11.89 -15.10
N GLU A 59 -6.86 -12.90 -14.53
CA GLU A 59 -7.18 -13.49 -13.22
C GLU A 59 -6.93 -12.46 -12.11
N LEU A 60 -5.84 -11.70 -12.21
CA LEU A 60 -5.49 -10.66 -11.23
C LEU A 60 -6.52 -9.52 -11.14
N LEU A 61 -7.38 -9.37 -12.15
CA LEU A 61 -8.44 -8.35 -12.19
C LEU A 61 -9.79 -8.86 -11.67
N GLU A 62 -9.92 -10.13 -11.32
CA GLU A 62 -11.18 -10.74 -10.87
C GLU A 62 -11.65 -10.21 -9.51
N GLY A 63 -10.74 -9.67 -8.68
CA GLY A 63 -11.08 -8.99 -7.44
C GLY A 63 -11.77 -7.62 -7.63
N LEU A 64 -11.88 -7.12 -8.86
CA LEU A 64 -12.61 -5.89 -9.17
C LEU A 64 -14.11 -6.15 -9.29
N GLY A 65 -14.94 -5.16 -8.91
CA GLY A 65 -16.37 -5.22 -9.18
C GLY A 65 -16.67 -5.44 -10.67
N THR A 66 -17.75 -6.16 -10.99
CA THR A 66 -18.05 -6.68 -12.34
C THR A 66 -17.93 -5.65 -13.47
N GLY A 67 -18.42 -4.43 -13.26
CA GLY A 67 -18.31 -3.33 -14.24
C GLY A 67 -16.88 -2.82 -14.42
N ALA A 68 -16.11 -2.71 -13.33
CA ALA A 68 -14.71 -2.31 -13.36
C ALA A 68 -13.83 -3.37 -14.01
N MET A 69 -14.05 -4.65 -13.69
CA MET A 69 -13.37 -5.78 -14.31
C MET A 69 -13.55 -5.77 -15.83
N ARG A 70 -14.80 -5.59 -16.32
CA ARG A 70 -15.07 -5.56 -17.76
C ARG A 70 -14.27 -4.48 -18.47
N ARG A 71 -14.24 -3.26 -17.92
CA ARG A 71 -13.46 -2.14 -18.46
C ARG A 71 -11.95 -2.41 -18.39
N ALA A 72 -11.45 -2.94 -17.26
CA ALA A 72 -10.04 -3.28 -17.11
C ALA A 72 -9.58 -4.36 -18.11
N LYS A 73 -10.42 -5.36 -18.42
CA LYS A 73 -10.14 -6.38 -19.45
C LYS A 73 -10.04 -5.78 -20.86
N VAL A 74 -10.80 -4.71 -21.17
CA VAL A 74 -10.65 -3.97 -22.44
C VAL A 74 -9.27 -3.31 -22.52
N HIS A 75 -8.82 -2.64 -21.46
CA HIS A 75 -7.46 -2.09 -21.40
C HIS A 75 -6.39 -3.17 -21.55
N LEU A 76 -6.55 -4.32 -20.91
CA LEU A 76 -5.62 -5.45 -21.02
C LEU A 76 -5.49 -5.97 -22.47
N ARG A 77 -6.61 -6.07 -23.19
CA ARG A 77 -6.62 -6.47 -24.60
C ARG A 77 -5.86 -5.46 -25.45
N ASN A 78 -6.12 -4.17 -25.24
CA ASN A 78 -5.43 -3.10 -25.97
C ASN A 78 -3.93 -3.12 -25.69
N LEU A 79 -3.50 -3.32 -24.44
CA LEU A 79 -2.10 -3.46 -24.06
C LEU A 79 -1.45 -4.68 -24.73
N SER A 80 -2.13 -5.83 -24.74
CA SER A 80 -1.62 -7.05 -25.36
C SER A 80 -1.42 -6.90 -26.87
N ALA A 81 -2.24 -6.08 -27.53
CA ALA A 81 -2.14 -5.80 -28.96
C ALA A 81 -1.01 -4.82 -29.35
N MET A 82 -0.44 -4.08 -28.41
CA MET A 82 0.65 -3.13 -28.69
C MET A 82 1.96 -3.86 -29.07
N PRO A 83 2.88 -3.24 -29.82
CA PRO A 83 4.27 -3.69 -29.92
C PRO A 83 4.98 -3.68 -28.56
N SER A 84 6.03 -4.50 -28.38
CA SER A 84 6.75 -4.59 -27.10
C SER A 84 7.35 -3.25 -26.65
N ALA A 85 7.96 -2.51 -27.58
CA ALA A 85 8.57 -1.21 -27.31
C ALA A 85 7.53 -0.19 -26.79
N GLN A 86 6.34 -0.15 -27.40
CA GLN A 86 5.26 0.73 -26.96
C GLN A 86 4.73 0.34 -25.58
N ARG A 87 4.62 -0.96 -25.28
CA ARG A 87 4.27 -1.42 -23.93
C ARG A 87 5.31 -0.99 -22.90
N GLN A 88 6.59 -1.19 -23.20
CA GLN A 88 7.68 -0.82 -22.30
C GLN A 88 7.71 0.69 -22.07
N ALA A 89 7.52 1.50 -23.11
CA ALA A 89 7.39 2.94 -23.00
C ALA A 89 6.20 3.34 -22.11
N LYS A 90 5.03 2.72 -22.30
CA LYS A 90 3.85 3.00 -21.47
C LYS A 90 4.06 2.63 -20.00
N VAL A 91 4.70 1.48 -19.73
CA VAL A 91 5.08 1.09 -18.35
C VAL A 91 6.08 2.08 -17.76
N ALA A 92 7.09 2.51 -18.53
CA ALA A 92 8.07 3.48 -18.07
C ALA A 92 7.46 4.87 -17.83
N MET A 93 6.48 5.28 -18.63
CA MET A 93 5.79 6.56 -18.42
C MET A 93 4.89 6.53 -17.17
N GLU A 94 4.19 5.42 -16.92
CA GLU A 94 3.22 5.34 -15.82
C GLU A 94 3.85 4.95 -14.48
N PHE A 95 4.93 4.15 -14.50
CA PHE A 95 5.56 3.56 -13.31
C PHE A 95 7.09 3.71 -13.26
N GLY A 96 7.69 4.35 -14.26
CA GLY A 96 9.11 4.65 -14.27
C GLY A 96 9.45 5.82 -13.35
N GLU A 97 10.69 6.27 -13.46
CA GLU A 97 11.17 7.42 -12.68
C GLU A 97 10.52 8.71 -13.18
N ARG A 98 10.23 9.60 -12.24
CA ARG A 98 9.73 10.93 -12.57
C ARG A 98 10.76 11.71 -13.36
N ALA A 99 10.30 12.52 -14.32
CA ALA A 99 11.18 13.38 -15.11
C ALA A 99 11.98 14.39 -14.26
N ASP A 100 11.44 14.82 -13.12
CA ASP A 100 12.05 15.77 -12.19
C ASP A 100 12.79 15.11 -11.01
N ALA A 101 12.97 13.78 -11.03
CA ALA A 101 13.56 13.03 -9.91
C ALA A 101 14.92 13.56 -9.48
N ALA A 102 15.79 13.93 -10.43
CA ALA A 102 17.11 14.47 -10.13
C ALA A 102 17.04 15.82 -9.39
N ALA A 103 16.12 16.70 -9.78
CA ALA A 103 15.92 17.99 -9.12
C ALA A 103 15.32 17.81 -7.72
N ARG A 104 14.34 16.92 -7.56
CA ARG A 104 13.71 16.60 -6.27
C ARG A 104 14.67 15.94 -5.30
N LEU A 105 15.54 15.04 -5.77
CA LEU A 105 16.58 14.43 -4.93
C LEU A 105 17.61 15.45 -4.45
N LYS A 106 17.97 16.43 -5.29
CA LYS A 106 18.85 17.53 -4.86
C LYS A 106 18.17 18.39 -3.80
N ALA A 107 16.93 18.82 -4.02
CA ALA A 107 16.15 19.58 -3.04
C ALA A 107 16.00 18.81 -1.71
N LEU A 108 15.66 17.52 -1.77
CA LEU A 108 15.59 16.65 -0.60
C LEU A 108 16.90 16.65 0.18
N MET A 109 18.04 16.51 -0.50
CA MET A 109 19.34 16.50 0.15
C MET A 109 19.69 17.84 0.81
N GLU A 110 19.23 18.97 0.29
CA GLU A 110 19.42 20.27 0.95
C GLU A 110 18.53 20.42 2.20
N GLU A 111 17.28 19.95 2.14
CA GLU A 111 16.28 20.15 3.20
C GLU A 111 16.46 19.23 4.43
N VAL A 112 16.97 18.01 4.24
CA VAL A 112 17.05 17.04 5.35
C VAL A 112 18.26 17.28 6.28
N PRO A 113 18.15 16.96 7.59
CA PRO A 113 19.28 17.01 8.52
C PRO A 113 20.43 16.09 8.11
N GLU A 114 21.67 16.42 8.49
CA GLU A 114 22.88 15.68 8.05
C GLU A 114 22.81 14.17 8.35
N ALA A 115 22.29 13.77 9.52
CA ALA A 115 22.15 12.36 9.87
C ALA A 115 21.23 11.60 8.87
N LEU A 116 20.12 12.21 8.47
CA LEU A 116 19.20 11.64 7.47
C LEU A 116 19.80 11.74 6.06
N ARG A 117 20.54 12.80 5.77
CA ARG A 117 21.23 13.01 4.50
C ARG A 117 22.26 11.92 4.20
N LYS A 118 23.02 11.51 5.21
CA LYS A 118 23.96 10.37 5.13
C LYS A 118 23.23 9.07 4.82
N GLU A 119 22.12 8.81 5.52
CA GLU A 119 21.31 7.61 5.29
C GLU A 119 20.68 7.60 3.89
N VAL A 120 20.15 8.72 3.43
CA VAL A 120 19.62 8.90 2.07
C VAL A 120 20.71 8.61 1.05
N PHE A 121 21.91 9.19 1.19
CA PHE A 121 23.01 8.95 0.25
C PHE A 121 23.47 7.49 0.22
N ARG A 122 23.54 6.85 1.40
CA ARG A 122 23.87 5.42 1.50
C ARG A 122 22.85 4.55 0.77
N ARG A 123 21.55 4.88 0.89
CA ARG A 123 20.44 4.13 0.28
C ARG A 123 20.15 4.48 -1.18
N LEU A 124 20.68 5.60 -1.67
CA LEU A 124 20.50 6.00 -3.07
C LEU A 124 21.06 4.93 -4.03
N PRO A 125 20.33 4.57 -5.10
CA PRO A 125 20.86 3.70 -6.14
C PRO A 125 22.15 4.27 -6.75
N PRO A 126 23.11 3.43 -7.18
CA PRO A 126 24.41 3.88 -7.67
C PRO A 126 24.34 4.97 -8.76
N TYR A 127 23.38 4.84 -9.68
CA TYR A 127 23.15 5.82 -10.74
C TYR A 127 22.83 7.22 -10.19
N HIS A 128 21.98 7.32 -9.16
CA HIS A 128 21.61 8.61 -8.56
C HIS A 128 22.71 9.21 -7.69
N ARG A 129 23.69 8.42 -7.21
CA ARG A 129 24.82 8.95 -6.45
C ARG A 129 25.71 9.86 -7.28
N THR A 130 25.73 9.68 -8.61
CA THR A 130 26.46 10.56 -9.54
C THR A 130 25.98 12.02 -9.48
N LEU A 131 24.75 12.27 -8.98
CA LEU A 131 24.22 13.61 -8.75
C LEU A 131 24.94 14.37 -7.62
N PHE A 132 25.71 13.66 -6.78
CA PHE A 132 26.40 14.21 -5.60
C PHE A 132 27.89 13.81 -5.60
N PRO A 133 28.69 14.32 -6.55
CA PRO A 133 30.07 13.86 -6.79
C PRO A 133 31.02 14.10 -5.61
N GLY A 134 30.69 15.02 -4.69
CA GLY A 134 31.49 15.31 -3.50
C GLY A 134 31.18 14.44 -2.28
N ARG A 135 30.21 13.52 -2.35
CA ARG A 135 29.83 12.66 -1.22
C ARG A 135 30.38 11.25 -1.39
N VAL A 136 30.90 10.71 -0.30
CA VAL A 136 31.37 9.32 -0.21
C VAL A 136 30.40 8.54 0.68
N VAL A 137 30.17 7.27 0.35
CA VAL A 137 29.32 6.41 1.16
C VAL A 137 30.04 6.12 2.47
N GLU A 138 29.51 6.67 3.56
CA GLU A 138 30.00 6.40 4.91
C GLU A 138 29.59 4.99 5.38
N PRO A 139 30.41 4.36 6.24
CA PRO A 139 30.06 3.07 6.86
C PRO A 139 28.78 3.18 7.70
N VAL A 140 28.14 2.03 7.93
CA VAL A 140 26.94 1.96 8.75
C VAL A 140 27.29 2.34 10.19
N ASP A 141 26.66 3.39 10.70
CA ASP A 141 26.68 3.70 12.12
C ASP A 141 25.83 2.64 12.87
N PRO A 142 26.43 1.80 13.73
CA PRO A 142 25.71 0.75 14.45
C PRO A 142 24.69 1.31 15.45
N GLU A 143 24.83 2.57 15.87
CA GLU A 143 23.93 3.24 16.81
C GLU A 143 22.76 3.97 16.11
N ALA A 144 22.74 4.00 14.78
CA ALA A 144 21.70 4.70 14.04
C ALA A 144 20.32 4.04 14.20
N PRO A 145 19.26 4.80 14.54
CA PRO A 145 17.91 4.26 14.66
C PRO A 145 17.42 3.57 13.37
N PRO A 146 16.84 2.35 13.44
CA PRO A 146 16.29 1.66 12.28
C PRO A 146 15.21 2.46 11.52
N LEU A 147 14.51 3.34 12.23
CA LEU A 147 13.49 4.22 11.64
C LEU A 147 14.07 5.21 10.63
N LEU A 148 15.30 5.69 10.83
CA LEU A 148 15.96 6.60 9.86
C LEU A 148 16.16 5.94 8.51
N THR A 149 16.51 4.66 8.52
CA THR A 149 16.63 3.86 7.30
C THR A 149 15.30 3.81 6.54
N SER A 150 14.22 3.46 7.25
CA SER A 150 12.89 3.37 6.62
C SER A 150 12.40 4.72 6.08
N LEU A 151 12.70 5.80 6.78
CA LEU A 151 12.36 7.16 6.37
C LEU A 151 13.15 7.56 5.11
N ALA A 152 14.46 7.31 5.09
CA ALA A 152 15.30 7.60 3.93
C ALA A 152 14.82 6.87 2.67
N GLU A 153 14.52 5.57 2.78
CA GLU A 153 13.99 4.80 1.65
C GLU A 153 12.65 5.33 1.15
N ARG A 154 11.77 5.73 2.07
CA ARG A 154 10.48 6.33 1.73
C ARG A 154 10.68 7.65 0.97
N LEU A 155 11.54 8.53 1.48
CA LEU A 155 11.82 9.83 0.85
C LEU A 155 12.45 9.67 -0.53
N ILE A 156 13.36 8.72 -0.71
CA ILE A 156 13.94 8.40 -2.03
C ILE A 156 12.83 7.95 -2.99
N ARG A 157 11.92 7.07 -2.55
CA ARG A 157 10.80 6.61 -3.38
C ARG A 157 9.88 7.77 -3.75
N GLU A 158 9.50 8.62 -2.81
CA GLU A 158 8.62 9.78 -3.06
C GLU A 158 9.26 10.83 -3.98
N ALA A 159 10.58 10.98 -3.93
CA ALA A 159 11.33 11.87 -4.82
C ALA A 159 11.44 11.29 -6.25
N THR A 160 11.53 9.96 -6.38
CA THR A 160 11.78 9.28 -7.66
C THR A 160 10.53 8.75 -8.36
N ARG A 161 9.40 8.57 -7.65
CA ARG A 161 8.13 8.01 -8.12
C ARG A 161 6.96 8.86 -7.61
#